data_AF-A0A4S4B324-F1
#
_entry.id   AF-A0A4S4B324-F1
#
_cell.length_a   1.000
_cell.length_b   1.000
_cell.length_c   1.000
_cell.angle_alpha   90.00
_cell.angle_beta   90.00
_cell.angle_gamma   90.00
#
_symmetry.space_group_name_H-M   'P 1'
#
loop_
_entity.id
_entity.type
_entity.pdbx_description
1 polymer ?
#
loop_
_entity_poly.entity_id
_entity_poly.type
_entity_poly.pdbx_seq_one_letter_code
_entity_poly.pdbx_strand_id
1 'polypeptide(L)'
;MSEIELETARLLARFKLQVRRSLGMAVDLAALTGDTQYATKVLREVEDWADDEELLLMVVRLRQQLNVQYAPQPRPDVAAGPSGEEASKPTPLVRDYRFGARG
;
A
#
# COMPACT_ATOMS: atom_id res chain seq x y z
N MET A 1 10.48 -10.63 15.14
CA MET A 1 9.30 -9.76 15.09
C MET A 1 9.76 -8.35 15.35
N SER A 2 9.66 -7.50 14.35
CA SER A 2 9.88 -6.06 14.48
C SER A 2 8.79 -5.46 15.39
N GLU A 3 9.09 -4.37 16.08
CA GLU A 3 8.13 -3.67 16.94
C GLU A 3 6.81 -3.37 16.21
N ILE A 4 6.93 -3.00 14.94
CA ILE A 4 5.83 -2.75 14.00
C ILE A 4 4.91 -3.98 13.81
N GLU A 5 5.48 -5.18 13.69
CA GLU A 5 4.69 -6.41 13.50
C GLU A 5 3.87 -6.73 14.77
N LEU A 6 4.45 -6.45 15.93
CA LEU A 6 3.79 -6.67 17.22
C LEU A 6 2.68 -5.66 17.48
N GLU A 7 2.86 -4.40 17.07
CA GLU A 7 1.81 -3.38 17.10
C GLU A 7 0.65 -3.73 16.17
N THR A 8 0.94 -4.16 14.94
CA THR A 8 -0.09 -4.62 13.99
C THR A 8 -0.84 -5.84 14.54
N ALA A 9 -0.13 -6.82 15.13
CA ALA A 9 -0.77 -7.98 15.75
C ALA A 9 -1.71 -7.58 16.92
N ARG A 10 -1.30 -6.62 17.76
CA ARG A 10 -2.14 -6.08 18.83
C ARG A 10 -3.38 -5.37 18.29
N LEU A 11 -3.22 -4.61 17.21
CA LEU A 11 -4.32 -3.89 16.57
C LEU A 11 -5.34 -4.87 15.98
N LEU A 12 -4.88 -5.90 15.26
CA LEU A 12 -5.70 -6.99 14.73
C LEU A 12 -6.46 -7.74 15.85
N ALA A 13 -5.78 -8.03 16.95
CA ALA A 13 -6.40 -8.70 18.10
C ALA A 13 -7.50 -7.84 18.73
N ARG A 14 -7.24 -6.54 18.95
CA ARG A 14 -8.26 -5.61 19.49
C ARG A 14 -9.45 -5.50 18.57
N PHE A 15 -9.22 -5.31 17.27
CA PHE A 15 -10.28 -5.26 16.28
C PHE A 15 -11.19 -6.49 16.33
N LYS A 16 -10.60 -7.71 16.31
CA LYS A 16 -11.37 -8.95 16.40
C LYS A 16 -12.22 -9.04 17.67
N LEU A 17 -11.66 -8.67 18.81
CA LEU A 17 -12.38 -8.71 20.09
C LEU A 17 -13.54 -7.71 20.12
N GLN A 18 -13.33 -6.51 19.56
CA GLN A 18 -14.34 -5.46 19.51
C GLN A 18 -15.46 -5.78 18.53
N VAL A 19 -15.14 -6.28 17.34
CA VAL A 19 -16.14 -6.76 16.38
C VAL A 19 -16.98 -7.89 16.99
N ARG A 20 -16.35 -8.82 17.71
CA ARG A 20 -17.07 -9.90 18.40
C ARG A 20 -17.99 -9.37 19.50
N ARG A 21 -17.57 -8.32 20.23
CA ARG A 21 -18.33 -7.74 21.34
C ARG A 21 -19.48 -6.85 20.88
N SER A 22 -19.25 -5.99 19.89
CA SER A 22 -20.23 -5.02 19.41
C SER A 22 -21.19 -5.63 18.38
N LEU A 23 -20.68 -6.48 17.48
CA LEU A 23 -21.44 -6.96 16.32
C LEU A 23 -21.76 -8.47 16.39
N GLY A 24 -21.22 -9.19 17.38
CA GLY A 24 -21.38 -10.65 17.49
C GLY A 24 -20.70 -11.44 16.37
N MET A 25 -19.92 -10.79 15.51
CA MET A 25 -19.28 -11.41 14.35
C MET A 25 -17.93 -12.04 14.71
N ALA A 26 -17.65 -13.19 14.08
CA ALA A 26 -16.35 -13.85 14.19
C ALA A 26 -15.47 -13.44 13.00
N VAL A 27 -14.30 -12.88 13.29
CA VAL A 27 -13.30 -12.51 12.28
C VAL A 27 -12.17 -13.53 12.30
N ASP A 28 -11.81 -14.06 11.13
CA ASP A 28 -10.62 -14.88 10.96
C ASP A 28 -9.41 -14.00 10.65
N LEU A 29 -8.41 -13.97 11.54
CA LEU A 29 -7.26 -13.07 11.39
C LEU A 29 -6.31 -13.53 10.29
N ALA A 30 -6.19 -14.85 10.08
CA ALA A 30 -5.29 -15.38 9.05
C ALA A 30 -5.81 -15.02 7.65
N ALA A 31 -7.11 -15.19 7.41
CA ALA A 31 -7.78 -14.75 6.20
C ALA A 31 -7.78 -13.21 6.07
N LEU A 32 -7.94 -12.46 7.16
CA LEU A 32 -7.89 -10.99 7.13
C LEU A 32 -6.52 -10.46 6.68
N THR A 33 -5.43 -11.13 7.06
CA THR A 33 -4.08 -10.73 6.67
C THR A 33 -3.64 -11.33 5.35
N GLY A 34 -4.12 -12.52 4.97
CA GLY A 34 -3.66 -13.28 3.80
C GLY A 34 -4.54 -13.18 2.56
N ASP A 35 -5.80 -12.74 2.69
CA ASP A 35 -6.74 -12.63 1.59
C ASP A 35 -7.35 -11.22 1.51
N THR A 36 -6.98 -10.49 0.46
CA THR A 36 -7.42 -9.10 0.26
C THR A 36 -8.94 -9.01 0.02
N GLN A 37 -9.57 -10.01 -0.60
CA GLN A 37 -11.01 -10.00 -0.88
C GLN A 37 -11.81 -10.20 0.40
N TYR A 38 -11.39 -11.15 1.23
CA TYR A 38 -11.93 -11.41 2.56
C TYR A 38 -11.75 -10.18 3.46
N ALA A 39 -10.56 -9.58 3.50
CA ALA A 39 -10.30 -8.37 4.26
C ALA A 39 -11.23 -7.22 3.84
N THR A 40 -11.36 -6.97 2.54
CA THR A 40 -12.23 -5.91 2.01
C THR A 40 -13.69 -6.16 2.37
N LYS A 41 -14.16 -7.40 2.21
CA LYS A 41 -15.54 -7.79 2.53
C LYS A 41 -15.82 -7.58 4.02
N VAL A 42 -15.00 -8.17 4.89
CA VAL A 42 -15.21 -8.10 6.35
C VAL A 42 -15.10 -6.67 6.86
N LEU A 43 -14.12 -5.90 6.41
CA LEU A 43 -13.98 -4.50 6.82
C LEU A 43 -15.15 -3.63 6.34
N ARG A 44 -15.73 -3.93 5.17
CA ARG A 44 -16.95 -3.26 4.69
C ARG A 44 -18.18 -3.68 5.48
N GLU A 45 -18.36 -4.96 5.78
CA GLU A 45 -19.47 -5.40 6.62
C GLU A 45 -19.38 -4.80 8.02
N VAL A 46 -18.21 -4.80 8.64
CA VAL A 46 -18.02 -4.16 9.96
C VAL A 46 -18.30 -2.67 9.89
N GLU A 47 -17.90 -1.96 8.83
CA GLU A 47 -18.19 -0.53 8.64
C GLU A 47 -19.70 -0.24 8.50
N ASP A 48 -20.46 -1.13 7.86
CA ASP A 48 -21.91 -0.98 7.66
C ASP A 48 -22.70 -1.16 8.97
N TRP A 49 -22.24 -2.07 9.83
CA TRP A 49 -22.92 -2.40 11.09
C TRP A 49 -22.37 -1.66 12.32
N ALA A 50 -21.18 -1.08 12.25
CA ALA A 50 -20.55 -0.40 13.38
C ALA A 50 -21.15 0.99 13.62
N ASP A 51 -21.65 1.21 14.83
CA ASP A 51 -22.11 2.52 15.32
C ASP A 51 -21.07 3.22 16.21
N ASP A 52 -20.06 2.47 16.69
CA ASP A 52 -18.97 2.98 17.53
C ASP A 52 -17.88 3.69 16.71
N GLU A 53 -17.64 4.97 17.01
CA GLU A 53 -16.56 5.77 16.38
C GLU A 53 -15.19 5.08 16.50
N GLU A 54 -14.87 4.53 17.68
CA GLU A 54 -13.59 3.88 17.91
C GLU A 54 -13.39 2.67 16.98
N LEU A 55 -14.46 1.90 16.73
CA LEU A 55 -14.44 0.74 15.85
C LEU A 55 -14.23 1.18 14.39
N LEU A 56 -14.90 2.25 13.96
CA LEU A 56 -14.72 2.84 12.62
C LEU A 56 -13.29 3.36 12.42
N LEU A 57 -12.71 4.03 13.42
CA LEU A 57 -11.31 4.46 13.39
C LEU A 57 -10.34 3.28 13.24
N MET A 58 -10.62 2.16 13.91
CA MET A 58 -9.85 0.92 13.76
C MET A 58 -9.96 0.33 12.35
N VAL A 59 -11.15 0.32 11.75
CA VAL A 59 -11.36 -0.14 10.36
C VAL A 59 -10.51 0.68 9.39
N VAL A 60 -10.51 2.01 9.53
CA VAL A 60 -9.71 2.91 8.67
C VAL A 60 -8.22 2.62 8.80
N ARG A 61 -7.71 2.47 10.04
CA ARG A 61 -6.30 2.13 10.29
C ARG A 61 -5.92 0.77 9.70
N LEU A 62 -6.78 -0.23 9.84
CA LEU A 62 -6.54 -1.56 9.25
C LEU A 62 -6.50 -1.51 7.72
N ARG A 63 -7.42 -0.78 7.08
CA ARG A 63 -7.39 -0.60 5.62
C ARG A 63 -6.08 0.02 5.16
N GLN A 64 -5.58 1.04 5.86
CA GLN A 64 -4.29 1.65 5.54
C GLN A 64 -3.13 0.66 5.71
N GLN A 65 -3.06 -0.07 6.83
CA GLN A 65 -1.97 -1.02 7.06
C GLN A 65 -2.00 -2.22 6.11
N LEU A 66 -3.18 -2.75 5.78
CA LEU A 66 -3.31 -3.84 4.83
C LEU A 66 -2.96 -3.35 3.42
N ASN A 67 -3.45 -2.18 2.99
CA ASN A 67 -3.07 -1.61 1.69
C ASN A 67 -1.57 -1.36 1.56
N VAL A 68 -0.88 -0.96 2.64
CA VAL A 68 0.59 -0.80 2.62
C VAL A 68 1.29 -2.16 2.48
N GLN A 69 0.77 -3.22 3.10
CA GLN A 69 1.32 -4.58 2.95
C GLN A 69 1.10 -5.15 1.53
N TYR A 70 -0.01 -4.80 0.89
CA TYR A 70 -0.35 -5.24 -0.47
C TYR A 70 0.14 -4.30 -1.59
N ALA A 71 0.65 -3.12 -1.23
CA ALA A 71 1.25 -2.23 -2.22
C ALA A 71 2.43 -2.96 -2.87
N PRO A 72 2.46 -3.11 -4.21
CA PRO A 72 3.61 -3.69 -4.87
C PRO A 72 4.81 -2.82 -4.51
N GLN A 73 5.75 -3.40 -3.76
CA GLN A 73 7.03 -2.75 -3.53
C GLN A 73 7.60 -2.39 -4.91
N PRO A 74 8.00 -1.13 -5.17
CA PRO A 74 8.72 -0.84 -6.39
C PRO A 74 9.93 -1.76 -6.39
N ARG A 75 9.98 -2.69 -7.34
CA ARG A 75 11.15 -3.53 -7.54
C ARG A 75 12.35 -2.57 -7.63
N PRO A 76 13.36 -2.66 -6.76
CA PRO A 76 14.62 -2.03 -7.06
C PRO A 76 15.12 -2.76 -8.30
N ASP A 77 15.02 -2.12 -9.46
CA ASP A 77 15.72 -2.62 -10.61
C ASP A 77 17.21 -2.58 -10.26
N VAL A 78 17.79 -3.74 -10.44
CA VAL A 78 19.17 -4.11 -10.20
C VAL A 78 20.15 -3.08 -10.77
N ALA A 79 21.05 -2.63 -9.90
CA ALA A 79 22.29 -1.93 -10.16
C ALA A 79 22.95 -2.23 -11.53
N ALA A 80 23.23 -1.17 -12.29
CA ALA A 80 24.44 -1.09 -13.10
C ALA A 80 25.42 -0.14 -12.38
N GLY A 81 26.47 -0.71 -11.77
CA GLY A 81 27.62 0.06 -11.28
C GLY A 81 28.53 0.55 -12.42
N PRO A 82 29.76 0.98 -12.12
CA PRO A 82 30.07 2.30 -11.62
C PRO A 82 31.04 3.04 -12.57
N SER A 83 30.85 4.34 -12.78
CA SER A 83 31.89 5.36 -13.09
C SER A 83 31.24 6.55 -13.77
N GLY A 84 31.69 7.74 -13.42
CA GLY A 84 31.46 8.94 -14.23
C GLY A 84 30.65 10.01 -13.53
N GLU A 85 31.29 10.65 -12.56
CA GLU A 85 31.37 12.11 -12.45
C GLU A 85 30.74 12.89 -13.64
N GLU A 86 29.94 13.88 -13.26
CA GLU A 86 29.78 15.17 -13.94
C GLU A 86 28.89 15.35 -15.20
N ALA A 87 28.09 16.41 -15.07
CA ALA A 87 27.79 17.44 -16.08
C ALA A 87 26.52 17.31 -16.94
N SER A 88 25.47 17.95 -16.44
CA SER A 88 24.97 19.24 -16.95
C SER A 88 24.65 19.41 -18.45
N LYS A 89 23.36 19.78 -18.66
CA LYS A 89 22.73 20.62 -19.71
C LYS A 89 22.04 19.90 -20.89
N PRO A 90 20.73 20.16 -21.10
CA PRO A 90 20.13 20.05 -22.42
C PRO A 90 20.43 21.32 -23.24
N THR A 91 21.21 21.17 -24.31
CA THR A 91 21.46 22.23 -25.31
C THR A 91 20.33 22.22 -26.35
N PRO A 92 19.82 23.40 -26.78
CA PRO A 92 18.63 23.49 -27.64
C PRO A 92 18.84 22.96 -29.07
N LEU A 93 17.77 22.38 -29.61
CA LEU A 93 17.66 21.87 -30.98
C LEU A 93 18.06 22.92 -32.03
N VAL A 94 19.24 22.76 -32.63
CA VAL A 94 19.57 23.33 -33.94
C VAL A 94 19.00 22.36 -35.00
N ARG A 95 17.88 22.73 -35.61
CA ARG A 95 17.35 22.02 -36.79
C ARG A 95 18.20 22.39 -37.99
N ASP A 96 19.05 21.45 -38.40
CA ASP A 96 19.88 21.54 -39.59
C ASP A 96 18.99 21.40 -40.85
N TYR A 97 18.77 22.50 -41.56
CA TYR A 97 18.13 22.52 -42.88
C TYR A 97 19.20 22.75 -43.96
N ARG A 98 19.85 21.67 -44.39
CA ARG A 98 20.56 21.62 -45.68
C ARG A 98 20.31 20.28 -46.37
N PHE A 99 19.15 20.17 -47.00
CA PHE A 99 18.89 19.16 -48.02
C PHE A 99 18.40 19.84 -49.30
N GLY A 100 19.16 19.67 -50.38
CA GLY A 100 18.73 20.04 -51.73
C GLY A 100 19.82 20.64 -52.62
N ALA A 101 20.86 19.88 -52.95
CA ALA A 101 21.74 20.18 -54.07
C ALA A 101 21.74 18.99 -55.02
N ARG A 102 20.88 18.97 -56.06
CA ARG A 102 20.99 18.23 -57.35
C ARG A 102 19.98 18.80 -58.36
N GLY A 103 20.45 19.32 -59.50
CA GLY A 103 19.62 19.66 -60.68
C GLY A 103 19.86 21.06 -61.20
#